data_AF-A0A098G567-F1
#
_entry.id   AF-A0A098G567-F1
#
_cell.length_a   1.000
_cell.length_b   1.000
_cell.length_c   1.000
_cell.angle_alpha   90.00
_cell.angle_beta   90.00
_cell.angle_gamma   90.00
#
_symmetry.space_group_name_H-M   'P 1'
#
loop_
_entity.id
_entity.type
_entity.pdbx_description
1 polymer ?
#
loop_
_entity_poly.entity_id
_entity_poly.type
_entity_poly.pdbx_seq_one_letter_code
_entity_poly.pdbx_strand_id
1 'polypeptide(L)'
;MLLLRQKFRKLTFLWAVTLIQRFGSALNLNIHFHMLFLDGAYGLDEAGDLVEFHAINKPTFEEMQMVLHRICERLGRLLEKRGLLCCDAEQSYLTFDYDDEDVINDLIGSSITYRVAVGKNKGKKVYTLQTVPAQLEEITQNKTLAKESGFSLHAGVSAKPYQKQKIERLCRYITRPAVSLKRLRLSETGKVIYELKNPYKNGTTHVVFEPLDFIARLASLVPRPWMNLTRFHGVFAPNSKHRKAVTGYNKSSVEESSATTINPNQRYRMSWAERLKRVFNIDITICQHCQGNVRIIACIKDKSVIDKILAHINKKRGNQGEILKTLSIRGPPELVSLITSNRTG
;
A
#
# COMPACT_ATOMS: atom_id res chain seq x y z
N MET A 1 -8.97 11.96 17.21
CA MET A 1 -7.93 12.23 18.23
C MET A 1 -8.32 13.36 19.20
N LEU A 2 -9.02 14.41 18.75
CA LEU A 2 -9.26 15.61 19.56
C LEU A 2 -10.62 15.68 20.26
N LEU A 3 -11.69 15.11 19.69
CA LEU A 3 -13.02 15.10 20.33
C LEU A 3 -13.04 14.37 21.68
N LEU A 4 -12.12 13.42 21.87
CA LEU A 4 -12.03 12.63 23.09
C LEU A 4 -11.20 13.27 24.20
N ARG A 5 -10.21 14.09 23.85
CA ARG A 5 -9.41 14.81 24.85
C ARG A 5 -10.22 15.88 25.58
N GLN A 6 -11.29 16.39 24.97
CA GLN A 6 -12.20 17.33 25.64
C GLN A 6 -13.20 16.64 26.58
N LYS A 7 -13.60 15.40 26.31
CA LYS A 7 -14.59 14.68 27.13
C LYS A 7 -13.99 13.80 28.24
N PHE A 8 -12.77 13.30 28.10
CA PHE A 8 -12.18 12.38 29.08
C PHE A 8 -10.89 12.95 29.68
N ARG A 9 -10.95 13.33 30.96
CA ARG A 9 -9.82 13.84 31.77
C ARG A 9 -8.79 12.76 32.17
N LYS A 10 -9.11 11.46 32.01
CA LYS A 10 -8.17 10.34 32.25
C LYS A 10 -7.52 9.90 30.93
N LEU A 11 -6.27 9.43 31.00
CA LEU A 11 -5.52 8.89 29.85
C LEU A 11 -6.36 7.83 29.11
N THR A 12 -6.92 8.22 27.98
CA THR A 12 -7.73 7.34 27.14
C THR A 12 -6.85 6.75 26.05
N PHE A 13 -6.79 5.42 26.02
CA PHE A 13 -6.12 4.71 24.95
C PHE A 13 -7.06 4.50 23.78
N LEU A 14 -6.75 5.21 22.70
CA LEU A 14 -7.39 5.09 21.39
C LEU A 14 -6.73 3.99 20.56
N TRP A 15 -7.45 3.53 19.54
CA TRP A 15 -7.01 2.43 18.70
C TRP A 15 -7.26 2.79 17.26
N ALA A 16 -6.22 2.69 16.44
CA ALA A 16 -6.38 2.84 15.02
C ALA A 16 -5.41 1.96 14.27
N VAL A 17 -5.85 1.47 13.11
CA VAL A 17 -4.98 0.92 12.09
C VAL A 17 -5.08 1.84 10.89
N THR A 18 -3.95 2.37 10.45
CA THR A 18 -3.87 3.24 9.27
C THR A 18 -3.19 2.51 8.15
N LEU A 19 -3.84 2.47 7.00
CA LEU A 19 -3.30 1.98 5.74
C LEU A 19 -3.13 3.15 4.78
N ILE A 20 -1.88 3.42 4.43
CA ILE A 20 -1.49 4.48 3.52
C ILE A 20 -1.55 3.90 2.10
N GLN A 21 -2.58 4.30 1.33
CA GLN A 21 -2.66 3.99 -0.09
C GLN A 21 -2.01 5.13 -0.88
N ARG A 22 -1.28 4.77 -1.93
CA ARG A 22 -0.53 5.72 -2.78
C ARG A 22 -1.06 5.77 -4.22
N PHE A 23 -2.24 5.23 -4.50
CA PHE A 23 -2.74 5.07 -5.87
C PHE A 23 -4.18 5.55 -6.02
N GLY A 24 -4.48 6.21 -7.13
CA GLY A 24 -5.84 6.51 -7.59
C GLY A 24 -6.43 5.39 -8.48
N SER A 25 -7.67 5.57 -8.92
CA SER A 25 -8.32 4.60 -9.83
C SER A 25 -7.61 4.51 -11.18
N ALA A 26 -6.97 5.59 -11.63
CA ALA A 26 -6.21 5.69 -12.87
C ALA A 26 -4.72 5.33 -12.72
N LEU A 27 -4.32 4.66 -11.63
CA LEU A 27 -2.91 4.34 -11.30
C LEU A 27 -2.00 5.58 -11.16
N ASN A 28 -2.58 6.74 -10.95
CA ASN A 28 -1.84 7.94 -10.59
C ASN A 28 -1.46 7.93 -9.11
N LEU A 29 -0.36 8.58 -8.76
CA LEU A 29 0.06 8.76 -7.39
C LEU A 29 -0.95 9.65 -6.66
N ASN A 30 -1.67 9.04 -5.73
CA ASN A 30 -2.65 9.73 -4.88
C ASN A 30 -2.56 9.16 -3.47
N ILE A 31 -2.00 9.95 -2.56
CA ILE A 31 -1.79 9.54 -1.18
C ILE A 31 -3.05 9.80 -0.38
N HIS A 32 -3.62 8.73 0.17
CA HIS A 32 -4.78 8.83 1.05
C HIS A 32 -4.69 7.81 2.18
N PHE A 33 -5.24 8.19 3.32
CA PHE A 33 -5.16 7.44 4.56
C PHE A 33 -6.49 6.74 4.81
N HIS A 34 -6.51 5.41 4.71
CA HIS A 34 -7.62 4.62 5.21
C HIS A 34 -7.35 4.30 6.67
N MET A 35 -8.24 4.73 7.55
CA MET A 35 -8.07 4.54 9.00
C MET A 35 -9.24 3.73 9.52
N LEU A 36 -8.95 2.59 10.13
CA LEU A 36 -9.91 1.82 10.89
C LEU A 36 -9.78 2.20 12.37
N PHE A 37 -10.83 2.79 12.92
CA PHE A 37 -10.92 3.13 14.33
C PHE A 37 -11.85 2.14 15.04
N LEU A 38 -11.59 1.89 16.32
CA LEU A 38 -12.63 1.43 17.22
C LEU A 38 -13.44 2.65 17.65
N ASP A 39 -14.77 2.55 17.61
CA ASP A 39 -15.69 3.61 18.02
C ASP A 39 -15.78 3.69 19.56
N GLY A 40 -14.63 3.86 20.21
CA GLY A 40 -14.50 3.90 21.66
C GLY A 40 -13.07 4.08 22.15
N ALA A 41 -12.91 4.18 23.46
CA ALA A 41 -11.62 4.25 24.14
C ALA A 41 -11.66 3.42 25.43
N TYR A 42 -10.50 2.94 25.88
CA TYR A 42 -10.40 2.28 27.17
C TYR A 42 -10.01 3.28 28.26
N GLY A 43 -10.65 3.13 29.43
CA GLY A 43 -10.16 3.70 30.68
C GLY A 43 -9.00 2.92 31.26
N LEU A 44 -8.17 3.60 32.05
CA LEU A 44 -7.10 2.99 32.85
C LEU A 44 -7.47 3.05 34.34
N ASP A 45 -7.08 2.03 35.09
CA ASP A 45 -7.06 2.07 36.55
C ASP A 45 -5.81 2.80 37.07
N GLU A 46 -5.66 2.86 38.39
CA GLU A 46 -4.51 3.48 39.06
C GLU A 46 -3.21 2.68 38.88
N ALA A 47 -3.31 1.37 38.60
CA ALA A 47 -2.17 0.49 38.28
C ALA A 47 -1.71 0.64 36.82
N GLY A 48 -2.53 1.27 35.98
CA GLY A 48 -2.29 1.49 34.56
C GLY A 48 -2.79 0.36 33.67
N ASP A 49 -3.63 -0.56 34.15
CA ASP A 49 -4.24 -1.62 33.37
C ASP A 49 -5.56 -1.17 32.70
N LEU A 50 -5.96 -1.87 31.63
CA LEU A 50 -7.19 -1.55 30.90
C LEU A 50 -8.41 -2.02 31.68
N VAL A 51 -9.35 -1.10 31.92
CA VAL A 51 -10.56 -1.39 32.72
C VAL A 51 -11.76 -1.61 31.81
N GLU A 52 -12.39 -0.52 31.37
CA GLU A 52 -13.66 -0.57 30.66
C GLU A 52 -13.53 0.10 29.29
N PHE A 53 -14.19 -0.50 28.29
CA PHE A 53 -14.32 0.08 26.96
C PHE A 53 -15.53 1.03 26.94
N HIS A 54 -15.26 2.33 26.78
CA HIS A 54 -16.28 3.34 26.61
C HIS A 54 -16.53 3.59 25.13
N ALA A 55 -17.70 3.19 24.65
CA ALA A 55 -18.15 3.47 23.30
C ALA A 55 -18.41 4.97 23.11
N ILE A 56 -18.15 5.49 21.91
CA ILE A 56 -18.33 6.90 21.57
C ILE A 56 -19.33 7.01 20.42
N ASN A 57 -20.10 8.08 20.42
CA ASN A 57 -21.05 8.38 19.35
C ASN A 57 -20.34 8.65 18.02
N LYS A 58 -21.07 8.42 16.93
CA LYS A 58 -20.64 8.79 15.58
C LYS A 58 -20.33 10.30 15.53
N PRO A 59 -19.23 10.72 14.89
CA PRO A 59 -18.90 12.13 14.78
C PRO A 59 -19.97 12.88 13.98
N THR A 60 -20.30 14.09 14.43
CA THR A 60 -21.18 15.00 13.69
C THR A 60 -20.44 15.65 12.51
N PHE A 61 -21.18 16.28 11.60
CA PHE A 61 -20.59 17.01 10.48
C PHE A 61 -19.67 18.15 10.95
N GLU A 62 -20.13 18.94 11.92
CA GLU A 62 -19.35 20.03 12.52
C GLU A 62 -18.08 19.52 13.17
N GLU A 63 -18.16 18.42 13.92
CA GLU A 63 -17.00 17.78 14.54
C GLU A 63 -15.98 17.30 13.49
N MET A 64 -16.45 16.75 12.37
CA MET A 64 -15.58 16.37 11.24
C MET A 64 -14.92 17.58 10.59
N GLN A 65 -15.66 18.67 10.40
CA GLN A 65 -15.14 19.91 9.83
C GLN A 65 -14.08 20.53 10.74
N MET A 66 -14.32 20.58 12.06
CA MET A 66 -13.33 21.06 13.03
C MET A 66 -12.05 20.21 13.08
N VAL A 67 -12.19 18.88 12.89
CA VAL A 67 -11.04 17.99 12.81
C VAL A 67 -10.26 18.22 11.52
N LEU A 68 -10.96 18.37 10.39
CA LEU A 68 -10.36 18.64 9.09
C LEU A 68 -9.59 19.95 9.12
N HIS A 69 -10.21 21.02 9.62
CA HIS A 69 -9.58 22.34 9.78
C HIS A 69 -8.27 22.26 10.57
N ARG A 70 -8.29 21.56 11.71
CA ARG A 70 -7.08 21.37 12.54
C ARG A 70 -6.02 20.51 11.85
N ILE A 71 -6.40 19.57 10.99
CA ILE A 71 -5.45 18.79 10.19
C ILE A 71 -4.80 19.72 9.14
N CYS A 72 -5.60 20.49 8.41
CA CYS A 72 -5.13 21.45 7.41
C CYS A 72 -4.15 22.45 8.04
N GLU A 73 -4.51 23.07 9.16
CA GLU A 73 -3.68 24.03 9.88
C GLU A 73 -2.35 23.40 10.35
N ARG A 74 -2.39 22.21 10.95
CA ARG A 74 -1.16 21.52 11.40
C ARG A 74 -0.26 21.09 10.26
N LEU A 75 -0.85 20.66 9.14
CA LEU A 75 -0.09 20.31 7.95
C LEU A 75 0.53 21.56 7.33
N GLY A 76 -0.20 22.67 7.22
CA GLY A 76 0.32 23.97 6.78
C GLY A 76 1.55 24.38 7.59
N ARG A 77 1.41 24.47 8.92
CA ARG A 77 2.53 24.79 9.83
C ARG A 77 3.71 23.83 9.71
N LEU A 78 3.45 22.53 9.53
CA LEU A 78 4.51 21.54 9.38
C LEU A 78 5.28 21.72 8.07
N LEU A 79 4.58 22.04 6.98
CA LEU A 79 5.17 22.27 5.67
C LEU A 79 5.95 23.59 5.62
N GLU A 80 5.40 24.66 6.23
CA GLU A 80 6.09 25.94 6.44
C GLU A 80 7.39 25.74 7.24
N LYS A 81 7.32 25.04 8.38
CA LYS A 81 8.51 24.75 9.20
C LYS A 81 9.58 23.95 8.44
N ARG A 82 9.18 23.18 7.43
CA ARG A 82 10.09 22.41 6.58
C ARG A 82 10.58 23.19 5.35
N GLY A 83 10.14 24.44 5.18
CA GLY A 83 10.47 25.26 4.00
C GLY A 83 9.84 24.75 2.70
N LEU A 84 8.80 23.91 2.79
CA LEU A 84 8.12 23.35 1.61
C LEU A 84 6.92 24.18 1.15
N LEU A 85 6.48 25.12 1.97
CA LEU A 85 5.45 26.12 1.66
C LEU A 85 5.90 27.46 2.24
N CYS A 86 5.73 28.53 1.46
CA CYS A 86 5.80 29.90 1.95
C CYS A 86 4.38 30.41 2.17
N CYS A 87 4.12 31.13 3.28
CA CYS A 87 2.85 31.83 3.45
C CYS A 87 2.82 33.00 2.47
N ASP A 88 2.02 32.88 1.41
CA ASP A 88 1.74 34.01 0.52
C ASP A 88 0.31 34.52 0.74
N ALA A 89 0.13 35.84 0.67
CA ALA A 89 -1.13 36.51 0.99
C ALA A 89 -2.21 36.32 -0.11
N GLU A 90 -1.85 35.84 -1.31
CA GLU A 90 -2.83 35.72 -2.41
C GLU A 90 -2.85 34.36 -3.12
N GLN A 91 -1.74 33.59 -3.21
CA GLN A 91 -1.74 32.28 -3.87
C GLN A 91 -0.72 31.33 -3.26
N SER A 92 -1.18 30.20 -2.70
CA SER A 92 -0.32 29.12 -2.20
C SER A 92 0.20 28.29 -3.39
N TYR A 93 1.31 28.73 -3.97
CA TYR A 93 2.01 27.96 -5.00
C TYR A 93 2.58 26.65 -4.43
N LEU A 94 2.36 25.57 -5.17
CA LEU A 94 3.08 24.31 -5.06
C LEU A 94 4.29 24.34 -6.02
N THR A 95 5.24 25.24 -5.78
CA THR A 95 6.57 25.13 -6.41
C THR A 95 7.48 24.41 -5.43
N PHE A 96 7.67 23.12 -5.68
CA PHE A 96 8.67 22.33 -5.00
C PHE A 96 10.03 22.66 -5.62
N ASP A 97 10.84 23.46 -4.93
CA ASP A 97 12.27 23.58 -5.23
C ASP A 97 12.96 22.33 -4.67
N TYR A 98 13.22 21.35 -5.53
CA TYR A 98 14.18 20.28 -5.25
C TYR A 98 15.29 20.37 -6.29
N ASP A 99 16.53 20.19 -5.85
CA ASP A 99 17.69 19.98 -6.73
C ASP A 99 17.34 18.97 -7.84
N ASP A 100 17.61 19.35 -9.08
CA ASP A 100 17.24 18.71 -10.35
C ASP A 100 17.79 17.29 -10.58
N GLU A 101 18.36 16.62 -9.57
CA GLU A 101 19.09 15.35 -9.78
C GLU A 101 18.23 14.07 -9.70
N ASP A 102 17.02 14.12 -9.13
CA ASP A 102 16.22 12.91 -8.89
C ASP A 102 15.15 12.67 -9.98
N VAL A 103 15.49 11.88 -11.01
CA VAL A 103 14.57 11.40 -12.08
C VAL A 103 13.26 10.82 -11.52
N ILE A 104 13.27 10.28 -10.30
CA ILE A 104 12.09 9.75 -9.62
C ILE A 104 11.09 10.87 -9.27
N ASN A 105 11.54 12.08 -8.93
CA ASN A 105 10.67 13.21 -8.60
C ASN A 105 9.89 13.68 -9.84
N ASP A 106 10.52 13.65 -11.01
CA ASP A 106 9.88 13.89 -12.32
C ASP A 106 8.72 12.92 -12.57
N LEU A 107 8.94 11.63 -12.29
CA LEU A 107 7.91 10.60 -12.40
C LEU A 107 6.77 10.84 -11.40
N ILE A 108 7.11 11.20 -10.16
CA ILE A 108 6.15 11.52 -9.10
C ILE A 108 5.29 12.73 -9.48
N GLY A 109 5.90 13.82 -9.95
CA GLY A 109 5.21 15.04 -10.37
C GLY A 109 4.27 14.80 -11.56
N SER A 110 4.77 14.10 -12.58
CA SER A 110 3.96 13.65 -13.72
C SER A 110 2.81 12.73 -13.27
N SER A 111 3.06 11.91 -12.25
CA SER A 111 2.06 10.99 -11.72
C SER A 111 0.91 11.75 -11.04
N ILE A 112 1.24 12.70 -10.17
CA ILE A 112 0.29 13.54 -9.42
C ILE A 112 -0.55 14.42 -10.36
N THR A 113 0.07 14.99 -11.39
CA THR A 113 -0.56 15.91 -12.34
C THR A 113 -1.30 15.23 -13.50
N TYR A 114 -1.39 13.89 -13.50
CA TYR A 114 -1.99 13.10 -14.58
C TYR A 114 -1.36 13.36 -15.96
N ARG A 115 -0.03 13.54 -16.01
CA ARG A 115 0.76 13.74 -17.24
C ARG A 115 1.65 12.54 -17.57
N VAL A 116 1.86 12.28 -18.86
CA VAL A 116 2.78 11.24 -19.33
C VAL A 116 4.20 11.60 -18.90
N ALA A 117 4.90 10.67 -18.26
CA ALA A 117 6.20 10.94 -17.64
C ALA A 117 7.37 10.72 -18.61
N VAL A 118 7.23 9.79 -19.56
CA VAL A 118 8.33 9.34 -20.43
C VAL A 118 7.87 9.16 -21.88
N GLY A 119 8.79 9.32 -22.83
CA GLY A 119 8.57 9.07 -24.26
C GLY A 119 8.09 10.29 -25.04
N LYS A 120 7.65 10.07 -26.28
CA LYS A 120 7.28 11.13 -27.25
C LYS A 120 6.16 12.06 -26.77
N ASN A 121 5.37 11.61 -25.80
CA ASN A 121 4.24 12.34 -25.24
C ASN A 121 4.53 12.93 -23.85
N LYS A 122 5.80 12.98 -23.40
CA LYS A 122 6.18 13.56 -22.08
C LYS A 122 5.50 14.92 -21.87
N GLY A 123 4.88 15.10 -20.70
CA GLY A 123 4.18 16.32 -20.29
C GLY A 123 2.74 16.47 -20.78
N LYS A 124 2.27 15.68 -21.75
CA LYS A 124 0.86 15.68 -22.19
C LYS A 124 -0.04 15.00 -21.16
N LYS A 125 -1.32 15.37 -21.11
CA LYS A 125 -2.31 14.65 -20.29
C LYS A 125 -2.43 13.20 -20.76
N VAL A 126 -2.62 12.29 -19.81
CA VAL A 126 -2.82 10.87 -20.12
C VAL A 126 -4.08 10.68 -20.96
N TYR A 127 -4.01 9.79 -21.96
CA TYR A 127 -5.12 9.51 -22.86
C TYR A 127 -6.24 8.74 -22.14
N THR A 128 -7.47 9.27 -22.22
CA THR A 128 -8.65 8.74 -21.52
C THR A 128 -9.76 8.44 -22.51
N LEU A 129 -10.38 7.25 -22.40
CA LEU A 129 -11.56 6.90 -23.19
C LEU A 129 -12.82 7.26 -22.42
N GLN A 130 -13.65 8.11 -23.00
CA GLN A 130 -14.97 8.49 -22.48
C GLN A 130 -16.04 7.68 -23.19
N THR A 131 -16.56 6.64 -22.52
CA THR A 131 -17.54 5.71 -23.12
C THR A 131 -18.93 5.80 -22.50
N VAL A 132 -19.10 6.71 -21.53
CA VAL A 132 -20.37 6.97 -20.85
C VAL A 132 -20.64 8.48 -20.92
N PRO A 133 -21.89 8.94 -21.07
CA PRO A 133 -22.21 10.37 -21.01
C PRO A 133 -21.77 10.99 -19.68
N ALA A 134 -21.33 12.25 -19.71
CA ALA A 134 -20.95 12.94 -18.49
C ALA A 134 -22.18 13.18 -17.60
N GLN A 135 -22.05 12.91 -16.31
CA GLN A 135 -23.09 13.22 -15.34
C GLN A 135 -23.02 14.70 -14.96
N LEU A 136 -24.14 15.41 -15.12
CA LEU A 136 -24.33 16.78 -14.60
C LEU A 136 -24.33 16.75 -13.06
N GLU A 137 -23.79 17.81 -12.45
CA GLU A 137 -23.55 17.85 -11.01
C GLU A 137 -24.86 17.97 -10.22
N GLU A 138 -25.28 16.88 -9.56
CA GLU A 138 -26.16 17.00 -8.40
C GLU A 138 -25.31 17.26 -7.15
N ILE A 139 -25.51 18.43 -6.54
CA ILE A 139 -24.88 18.82 -5.28
C ILE A 139 -25.57 18.02 -4.16
N THR A 140 -25.24 16.75 -4.02
CA THR A 140 -25.66 16.00 -2.82
C THR A 140 -24.77 16.43 -1.67
N GLN A 141 -25.32 17.21 -0.73
CA GLN A 141 -24.68 17.51 0.55
C GLN A 141 -24.56 16.20 1.36
N ASN A 142 -23.46 15.48 1.15
CA ASN A 142 -23.18 14.27 1.89
C ASN A 142 -22.80 14.64 3.33
N LYS A 143 -23.73 14.50 4.27
CA LYS A 143 -23.56 14.83 5.70
C LYS A 143 -22.37 14.10 6.38
N THR A 144 -21.74 13.14 5.71
CA THR A 144 -20.60 12.35 6.19
C THR A 144 -19.27 12.69 5.54
N LEU A 145 -19.21 13.73 4.69
CA LEU A 145 -18.03 14.16 3.95
C LEU A 145 -17.73 15.64 4.24
N ALA A 146 -16.67 15.91 5.00
CA ALA A 146 -16.12 17.26 5.13
C ALA A 146 -15.08 17.52 4.03
N LYS A 147 -15.07 18.73 3.48
CA LYS A 147 -14.09 19.18 2.47
C LYS A 147 -13.55 20.55 2.87
N GLU A 148 -12.25 20.74 2.76
CA GLU A 148 -11.58 22.01 3.09
C GLU A 148 -10.21 22.05 2.42
N SER A 149 -9.86 23.16 1.74
CA SER A 149 -8.52 23.42 1.17
C SER A 149 -7.91 22.25 0.39
N GLY A 150 -8.71 21.54 -0.41
CA GLY A 150 -8.28 20.38 -1.20
C GLY A 150 -8.21 19.05 -0.44
N PHE A 151 -8.45 19.06 0.88
CA PHE A 151 -8.58 17.85 1.69
C PHE A 151 -10.03 17.39 1.77
N SER A 152 -10.22 16.08 1.92
CA SER A 152 -11.52 15.49 2.19
C SER A 152 -11.43 14.47 3.33
N LEU A 153 -12.39 14.54 4.26
CA LEU A 153 -12.51 13.61 5.39
C LEU A 153 -13.88 12.94 5.33
N HIS A 154 -13.88 11.61 5.25
CA HIS A 154 -15.10 10.81 5.19
C HIS A 154 -15.18 9.84 6.38
N ALA A 155 -16.22 9.96 7.20
CA ALA A 155 -16.46 9.07 8.35
C ALA A 155 -17.85 8.39 8.31
N GLY A 156 -18.39 8.17 7.11
CA GLY A 156 -19.73 7.61 6.94
C GLY A 156 -19.86 6.10 7.13
N VAL A 157 -18.74 5.37 7.25
CA VAL A 157 -18.73 3.90 7.25
C VAL A 157 -18.35 3.35 8.61
N SER A 158 -19.25 2.60 9.24
CA SER A 158 -19.02 1.90 10.50
C SER A 158 -19.51 0.45 10.43
N ALA A 159 -18.99 -0.43 11.28
CA ALA A 159 -19.45 -1.82 11.39
C ALA A 159 -19.59 -2.20 12.86
N LYS A 160 -20.66 -2.93 13.19
CA LYS A 160 -20.86 -3.45 14.55
C LYS A 160 -20.05 -4.73 14.77
N PRO A 161 -19.69 -5.10 16.01
CA PRO A 161 -18.84 -6.26 16.30
C PRO A 161 -19.35 -7.59 15.72
N TYR A 162 -20.68 -7.79 15.69
CA TYR A 162 -21.31 -8.99 15.16
C TYR A 162 -21.36 -9.04 13.61
N GLN A 163 -21.10 -7.92 12.92
CA GLN A 163 -21.16 -7.84 11.45
C GLN A 163 -19.84 -8.29 10.80
N LYS A 164 -19.42 -9.54 11.06
CA LYS A 164 -18.13 -10.08 10.61
C LYS A 164 -17.89 -9.91 9.10
N GLN A 165 -18.91 -10.16 8.27
CA GLN A 165 -18.81 -9.98 6.81
C GLN A 165 -18.57 -8.52 6.40
N LYS A 166 -19.18 -7.55 7.11
CA LYS A 166 -18.97 -6.12 6.85
C LYS A 166 -17.56 -5.70 7.24
N ILE A 167 -17.08 -6.17 8.39
CA ILE A 167 -15.71 -5.95 8.86
C ILE A 167 -14.71 -6.52 7.85
N GLU A 168 -14.91 -7.76 7.39
CA GLU A 168 -14.05 -8.38 6.38
C GLU A 168 -14.04 -7.57 5.08
N ARG A 169 -15.22 -7.15 4.59
CA ARG A 169 -15.33 -6.31 3.39
C ARG A 169 -14.58 -4.98 3.54
N LEU A 170 -14.65 -4.35 4.72
CA LEU A 170 -13.90 -3.13 5.02
C LEU A 170 -12.40 -3.38 5.03
N CYS A 171 -11.95 -4.42 5.73
CA CYS A 171 -10.55 -4.83 5.75
C CYS A 171 -10.02 -5.09 4.34
N ARG A 172 -10.74 -5.88 3.52
CA ARG A 172 -10.39 -6.14 2.11
C ARG A 172 -10.35 -4.86 1.27
N TYR A 173 -11.26 -3.92 1.53
CA TYR A 173 -11.30 -2.65 0.82
C TYR A 173 -10.07 -1.78 1.14
N ILE A 174 -9.71 -1.65 2.42
CA ILE A 174 -8.57 -0.82 2.85
C ILE A 174 -7.21 -1.48 2.58
N THR A 175 -7.14 -2.82 2.53
CA THR A 175 -5.91 -3.58 2.21
C THR A 175 -5.74 -3.88 0.72
N ARG A 176 -6.60 -3.33 -0.16
CA ARG A 176 -6.58 -3.67 -1.59
C ARG A 176 -5.23 -3.29 -2.25
N PRO A 177 -4.75 -4.09 -3.22
CA PRO A 177 -3.56 -3.73 -4.00
C PRO A 177 -3.85 -2.57 -4.96
N ALA A 178 -2.78 -1.92 -5.43
CA ALA A 178 -2.85 -0.82 -6.38
C ALA A 178 -3.38 -1.24 -7.76
N VAL A 179 -2.96 -2.42 -8.21
CA VAL A 179 -3.24 -2.95 -9.54
C VAL A 179 -4.24 -4.09 -9.44
N SER A 180 -5.21 -4.11 -10.35
CA SER A 180 -6.07 -5.28 -10.58
C SER A 180 -5.81 -5.82 -11.97
N LEU A 181 -5.33 -7.07 -12.07
CA LEU A 181 -5.08 -7.73 -13.35
C LEU A 181 -6.36 -7.87 -14.19
N LYS A 182 -7.53 -8.00 -13.54
CA LYS A 182 -8.83 -8.06 -14.25
C LYS A 182 -9.15 -6.78 -15.03
N ARG A 183 -8.58 -5.65 -14.62
CA ARG A 183 -8.79 -4.33 -15.25
C ARG A 183 -7.67 -3.96 -16.22
N LEU A 184 -6.66 -4.81 -16.36
CA LEU A 184 -5.48 -4.56 -17.18
C LEU A 184 -5.58 -5.36 -18.48
N ARG A 185 -5.45 -4.68 -19.63
CA ARG A 185 -5.48 -5.31 -20.96
C ARG A 185 -4.39 -4.70 -21.85
N LEU A 186 -3.95 -5.46 -22.84
CA LEU A 186 -3.11 -4.97 -23.93
C LEU A 186 -3.98 -4.77 -25.18
N SER A 187 -3.81 -3.63 -25.84
CA SER A 187 -4.38 -3.36 -27.16
C SER A 187 -3.59 -4.11 -28.24
N GLU A 188 -4.23 -4.35 -29.39
CA GLU A 188 -3.58 -4.85 -30.61
C GLU A 188 -2.38 -3.99 -31.04
N THR A 189 -2.43 -2.69 -30.74
CA THR A 189 -1.34 -1.73 -31.03
C THR A 189 -0.21 -1.75 -30.00
N GLY A 190 -0.24 -2.66 -29.02
CA GLY A 190 0.77 -2.77 -27.95
C GLY A 190 0.59 -1.78 -26.79
N LYS A 191 -0.46 -0.95 -26.79
CA LYS A 191 -0.77 -0.02 -25.70
C LYS A 191 -1.38 -0.73 -24.50
N VAL A 192 -1.12 -0.23 -23.30
CA VAL A 192 -1.69 -0.74 -22.05
C VAL A 192 -2.99 -0.01 -21.74
N ILE A 193 -4.10 -0.74 -21.67
CA ILE A 193 -5.40 -0.20 -21.31
C ILE A 193 -5.72 -0.61 -19.87
N TYR A 194 -6.07 0.38 -19.04
CA TYR A 194 -6.51 0.15 -17.67
C TYR A 194 -7.93 0.66 -17.45
N GLU A 195 -8.81 -0.24 -17.05
CA GLU A 195 -10.22 0.05 -16.76
C GLU A 195 -10.36 0.67 -15.36
N LEU A 196 -11.12 1.76 -15.27
CA LEU A 196 -11.46 2.41 -14.01
C LEU A 196 -12.50 1.57 -13.27
N LYS A 197 -12.39 1.51 -11.94
CA LYS A 197 -13.36 0.74 -11.14
C LYS A 197 -14.77 1.29 -11.30
N ASN A 198 -14.88 2.62 -11.29
CA ASN A 198 -16.10 3.36 -11.55
C ASN A 198 -15.76 4.41 -12.61
N PRO A 199 -16.66 4.66 -13.58
CA PRO A 199 -16.51 5.76 -14.50
C PRO A 199 -16.32 7.09 -13.75
N TYR A 200 -15.47 7.96 -14.29
CA TYR A 200 -15.40 9.33 -13.81
C TYR A 200 -16.62 10.12 -14.27
N LYS A 201 -16.89 11.23 -13.58
CA LYS A 201 -18.02 12.12 -13.89
C LYS A 201 -18.03 12.61 -15.34
N ASN A 202 -16.86 12.80 -15.93
CA ASN A 202 -16.69 13.19 -17.33
C ASN A 202 -16.87 12.03 -18.33
N GLY A 203 -17.40 10.89 -17.89
CA GLY A 203 -17.61 9.74 -18.76
C GLY A 203 -16.39 8.84 -18.97
N THR A 204 -15.23 9.20 -18.42
CA THR A 204 -14.00 8.41 -18.59
C THR A 204 -14.16 7.05 -17.94
N THR A 205 -13.90 5.98 -18.69
CA THR A 205 -13.97 4.59 -18.21
C THR A 205 -12.63 3.89 -18.28
N HIS A 206 -11.77 4.25 -19.23
CA HIS A 206 -10.46 3.63 -19.40
C HIS A 206 -9.36 4.68 -19.52
N VAL A 207 -8.16 4.28 -19.14
CA VAL A 207 -6.93 5.06 -19.27
C VAL A 207 -5.97 4.25 -20.14
N VAL A 208 -5.37 4.89 -21.14
CA VAL A 208 -4.49 4.23 -22.08
C VAL A 208 -3.07 4.77 -21.93
N PHE A 209 -2.11 3.87 -21.82
CA PHE A 209 -0.71 4.17 -21.60
C PHE A 209 0.15 3.54 -22.69
N GLU A 210 1.25 4.22 -23.02
CA GLU A 210 2.40 3.56 -23.63
C GLU A 210 3.04 2.60 -22.60
N PRO A 211 3.63 1.46 -23.01
CA PRO A 211 4.19 0.48 -22.06
C PRO A 211 5.20 1.07 -21.07
N LEU A 212 6.09 1.95 -21.54
CA LEU A 212 7.08 2.61 -20.68
C LEU A 212 6.44 3.61 -19.71
N ASP A 213 5.42 4.34 -20.15
CA ASP A 213 4.68 5.27 -19.28
C ASP A 213 3.91 4.51 -18.20
N PHE A 214 3.34 3.34 -18.54
CA PHE A 214 2.72 2.46 -17.57
C PHE A 214 3.72 1.98 -16.49
N ILE A 215 4.93 1.58 -16.89
CA ILE A 215 5.98 1.19 -15.93
C ILE A 215 6.38 2.40 -15.07
N ALA A 216 6.53 3.58 -15.66
CA ALA A 216 6.83 4.81 -14.93
C ALA A 216 5.75 5.16 -13.89
N ARG A 217 4.48 4.94 -14.24
CA ARG A 217 3.34 5.06 -13.31
C ARG A 217 3.50 4.09 -12.14
N LEU A 218 3.77 2.82 -12.40
CA LEU A 218 3.97 1.83 -11.35
C LEU A 218 5.16 2.18 -10.46
N ALA A 219 6.27 2.65 -11.04
CA ALA A 219 7.44 3.09 -10.29
C ALA A 219 7.10 4.24 -9.31
N SER A 220 6.28 5.21 -9.72
CA SER A 220 5.83 6.31 -8.84
C SER A 220 5.01 5.86 -7.63
N LEU A 221 4.35 4.69 -7.71
CA LEU A 221 3.52 4.14 -6.63
C LEU A 221 4.36 3.42 -5.57
N VAL A 222 5.58 3.00 -5.93
CA VAL A 222 6.49 2.31 -5.00
C VAL A 222 6.89 3.28 -3.89
N PRO A 223 6.64 2.95 -2.61
CA PRO A 223 7.05 3.80 -1.51
C PRO A 223 8.58 3.80 -1.38
N ARG A 224 9.13 4.86 -0.77
CA ARG A 224 10.56 4.89 -0.42
C ARG A 224 10.92 3.66 0.44
N PRO A 225 12.17 3.17 0.37
CA PRO A 225 12.63 2.10 1.24
C PRO A 225 12.28 2.36 2.71
N TRP A 226 11.98 1.30 3.46
CA TRP A 226 11.69 1.34 4.91
C TRP A 226 10.38 2.04 5.31
N MET A 227 9.57 2.48 4.35
CA MET A 227 8.28 3.10 4.63
C MET A 227 7.19 2.07 4.92
N ASN A 228 6.79 1.97 6.19
CA ASN A 228 5.64 1.16 6.59
C ASN A 228 4.32 1.83 6.19
N LEU A 229 3.63 1.22 5.23
CA LEU A 229 2.30 1.67 4.76
C LEU A 229 1.16 1.25 5.69
N THR A 230 1.37 0.22 6.52
CA THR A 230 0.44 -0.14 7.60
C THR A 230 1.01 0.33 8.93
N ARG A 231 0.28 1.20 9.62
CA ARG A 231 0.65 1.76 10.92
C ARG A 231 -0.39 1.39 11.94
N PHE A 232 0.06 0.93 13.10
CA PHE A 232 -0.82 0.64 14.22
C PHE A 232 -0.61 1.67 15.31
N HIS A 233 -1.72 2.15 15.89
CA HIS A 233 -1.73 3.26 16.83
C HIS A 233 -2.35 2.88 18.16
N GLY A 234 -1.92 3.60 19.20
CA GLY A 234 -2.34 3.39 20.58
C GLY A 234 -2.11 1.95 20.99
N VAL A 235 -3.14 1.23 21.42
CA VAL A 235 -2.89 -0.11 21.96
C VAL A 235 -2.77 -1.20 20.89
N PHE A 236 -3.15 -0.91 19.64
CA PHE A 236 -2.68 -1.73 18.52
C PHE A 236 -1.21 -1.45 18.16
N ALA A 237 -0.52 -0.47 18.75
CA ALA A 237 0.90 -0.31 18.46
C ALA A 237 1.68 -1.58 18.87
N PRO A 238 2.68 -2.03 18.08
CA PRO A 238 3.40 -3.28 18.37
C PRO A 238 4.04 -3.33 19.76
N ASN A 239 4.49 -2.17 20.28
CA ASN A 239 5.12 -2.03 21.58
C ASN A 239 4.17 -1.55 22.69
N SER A 240 2.84 -1.60 22.48
CA SER A 240 1.91 -1.23 23.55
C SER A 240 1.85 -2.34 24.60
N LYS A 241 2.04 -1.96 25.88
CA LYS A 241 1.92 -2.86 27.03
C LYS A 241 0.58 -3.61 27.05
N HIS A 242 -0.48 -2.94 26.64
CA HIS A 242 -1.84 -3.49 26.68
C HIS A 242 -2.27 -4.22 25.39
N ARG A 243 -1.40 -4.33 24.38
CA ARG A 243 -1.72 -5.00 23.10
C ARG A 243 -2.16 -6.44 23.31
N LYS A 244 -1.49 -7.15 24.23
CA LYS A 244 -1.76 -8.56 24.54
C LYS A 244 -3.17 -8.76 25.09
N ALA A 245 -3.63 -7.85 25.95
CA ALA A 245 -4.94 -7.94 26.59
C ALA A 245 -6.11 -7.86 25.59
N VAL A 246 -5.96 -7.11 24.49
CA VAL A 246 -7.09 -6.82 23.58
C VAL A 246 -7.04 -7.54 22.25
N THR A 247 -5.86 -7.91 21.75
CA THR A 247 -5.78 -8.64 20.48
C THR A 247 -6.23 -10.09 20.59
N GLY A 248 -6.63 -10.55 21.78
CA GLY A 248 -7.16 -11.88 22.00
C GLY A 248 -6.20 -13.00 21.58
N TYR A 249 -4.90 -12.70 21.40
CA TYR A 249 -3.88 -13.71 21.17
C TYR A 249 -3.53 -14.38 22.50
N ASN A 250 -4.58 -14.86 23.17
CA ASN A 250 -4.50 -15.83 24.24
C ASN A 250 -4.51 -17.20 23.58
N LYS A 251 -3.46 -17.93 23.90
CA LYS A 251 -3.15 -19.30 23.53
C LYS A 251 -4.27 -20.22 24.01
N SER A 252 -5.25 -20.52 23.16
CA SER A 252 -6.28 -21.53 23.47
C SER A 252 -6.72 -22.26 22.21
N SER A 253 -5.87 -23.20 21.76
CA SER A 253 -6.23 -24.43 21.03
C SER A 253 -5.00 -25.21 20.53
N VAL A 254 -3.94 -25.31 21.33
CA VAL A 254 -2.98 -26.41 21.19
C VAL A 254 -2.86 -27.03 22.58
N GLU A 255 -3.37 -28.25 22.68
CA GLU A 255 -3.44 -29.06 23.87
C GLU A 255 -2.11 -29.07 24.64
N GLU A 256 -2.24 -29.12 25.96
CA GLU A 256 -1.16 -29.29 26.91
C GLU A 256 -0.31 -30.49 26.55
N SER A 257 0.88 -30.24 26.01
CA SER A 257 1.97 -31.20 26.06
C SER A 257 3.27 -30.47 26.40
N SER A 258 3.77 -30.78 27.59
CA SER A 258 5.09 -30.48 28.14
C SER A 258 5.46 -29.01 28.34
N ALA A 259 5.63 -28.65 29.61
CA ALA A 259 6.28 -27.44 30.06
C ALA A 259 7.69 -27.33 29.46
N THR A 260 7.84 -26.49 28.44
CA THR A 260 9.12 -25.88 28.10
C THR A 260 8.93 -24.37 28.20
N THR A 261 9.76 -23.73 29.01
CA THR A 261 9.78 -22.28 29.25
C THR A 261 10.04 -21.54 27.92
N ILE A 262 8.98 -21.16 27.21
CA ILE A 262 9.11 -20.46 25.93
C ILE A 262 9.55 -19.03 26.21
N ASN A 263 10.85 -18.78 26.01
CA ASN A 263 11.45 -17.46 26.04
C ASN A 263 10.75 -16.55 24.99
N PRO A 264 10.25 -15.36 25.34
CA PRO A 264 9.50 -14.49 24.41
C PRO A 264 10.30 -14.10 23.15
N ASN A 265 11.63 -14.18 23.18
CA ASN A 265 12.51 -13.94 22.04
C ASN A 265 12.49 -15.05 20.96
N GLN A 266 11.90 -16.21 21.24
CA GLN A 266 11.80 -17.31 20.27
C GLN A 266 10.67 -17.09 19.24
N ARG A 267 9.70 -16.22 19.55
CA ARG A 267 8.51 -15.94 18.71
C ARG A 267 8.80 -15.21 17.38
N TYR A 268 10.03 -14.73 17.17
CA TYR A 268 10.42 -13.99 15.96
C TYR A 268 11.10 -14.81 14.87
N ARG A 269 11.34 -16.10 15.08
CA ARG A 269 12.08 -16.94 14.13
C ARG A 269 11.15 -17.79 13.26
N MET A 270 10.29 -17.15 12.45
CA MET A 270 9.91 -17.82 11.20
C MET A 270 11.19 -17.97 10.38
N SER A 271 11.58 -19.22 10.09
CA SER A 271 12.70 -19.52 9.22
C SER A 271 12.44 -18.92 7.83
N TRP A 272 13.50 -18.69 7.05
CA TRP A 272 13.34 -18.19 5.69
C TRP A 272 12.45 -19.11 4.83
N ALA A 273 12.53 -20.43 5.03
CA ALA A 273 11.68 -21.42 4.37
C ALA A 273 10.19 -21.26 4.73
N GLU A 274 9.87 -21.09 6.02
CA GLU A 274 8.49 -20.86 6.48
C GLU A 274 7.93 -19.54 5.94
N ARG A 275 8.77 -18.50 5.80
CA ARG A 275 8.37 -17.24 5.18
C ARG A 275 8.06 -17.41 3.70
N LEU A 276 8.86 -18.19 2.96
CA LEU A 276 8.58 -18.49 1.55
C LEU A 276 7.25 -19.22 1.36
N LYS A 277 6.98 -20.23 2.19
CA LYS A 277 5.69 -20.93 2.17
C LYS A 277 4.54 -19.98 2.48
N ARG A 278 4.67 -19.14 3.51
CA ARG A 278 3.61 -18.22 3.91
C ARG A 278 3.33 -17.10 2.89
N VAL A 279 4.37 -16.53 2.30
CA VAL A 279 4.24 -15.33 1.44
C VAL A 279 4.04 -15.71 -0.03
N PHE A 280 4.75 -16.73 -0.51
CA PHE A 280 4.80 -17.12 -1.92
C PHE A 280 4.19 -18.49 -2.19
N ASN A 281 3.71 -19.20 -1.17
CA ASN A 281 3.25 -20.59 -1.28
C ASN A 281 4.31 -21.55 -1.85
N ILE A 282 5.59 -21.26 -1.60
CA ILE A 282 6.73 -22.10 -2.01
C ILE A 282 7.21 -22.87 -0.79
N ASP A 283 6.93 -24.17 -0.73
CA ASP A 283 7.41 -25.03 0.34
C ASP A 283 8.72 -25.71 -0.06
N ILE A 284 9.83 -25.24 0.52
CA ILE A 284 11.16 -25.82 0.36
C ILE A 284 11.56 -26.70 1.56
N THR A 285 10.64 -26.98 2.47
CA THR A 285 10.87 -27.89 3.62
C THR A 285 10.52 -29.34 3.29
N ILE A 286 9.89 -29.58 2.13
CA ILE A 286 9.47 -30.91 1.66
C ILE A 286 10.16 -31.21 0.32
N CYS A 287 10.75 -32.40 0.20
CA CYS A 287 11.34 -32.87 -1.06
C CYS A 287 10.24 -33.20 -2.09
N GLN A 288 10.32 -32.65 -3.30
CA GLN A 288 9.36 -32.94 -4.37
C GLN A 288 9.39 -34.40 -4.87
N HIS A 289 10.49 -35.13 -4.66
CA HIS A 289 10.64 -36.50 -5.15
C HIS A 289 10.23 -37.56 -4.11
N CYS A 290 10.63 -37.39 -2.85
CA CYS A 290 10.40 -38.39 -1.79
C CYS A 290 9.44 -37.93 -0.69
N GLN A 291 8.93 -36.69 -0.75
CA GLN A 291 8.05 -36.09 0.26
C GLN A 291 8.63 -36.03 1.69
N GLY A 292 9.92 -36.34 1.85
CA GLY A 292 10.63 -36.22 3.12
C GLY A 292 10.98 -34.79 3.48
N ASN A 293 11.21 -34.54 4.77
CA ASN A 293 11.66 -33.24 5.27
C ASN A 293 13.09 -32.94 4.78
N VAL A 294 13.29 -31.74 4.25
CA VAL A 294 14.60 -31.25 3.82
C VAL A 294 15.04 -30.06 4.66
N ARG A 295 16.35 -29.93 4.88
CA ARG A 295 16.97 -28.81 5.58
C ARG A 295 17.89 -28.05 4.63
N ILE A 296 17.89 -26.73 4.75
CA ILE A 296 18.81 -25.88 4.00
C ILE A 296 20.19 -26.00 4.65
N ILE A 297 21.16 -26.52 3.90
CA ILE A 297 22.54 -26.70 4.38
C ILE A 297 23.46 -25.54 3.98
N ALA A 298 23.21 -24.91 2.82
CA ALA A 298 24.01 -23.81 2.30
C ALA A 298 23.21 -22.96 1.30
N CYS A 299 23.58 -21.69 1.17
CA CYS A 299 23.11 -20.79 0.12
C CYS A 299 24.32 -20.41 -0.76
N ILE A 300 24.38 -20.93 -1.98
CA ILE A 300 25.46 -20.67 -2.93
C ILE A 300 25.07 -19.47 -3.79
N LYS A 301 25.87 -18.40 -3.74
CA LYS A 301 25.61 -17.15 -4.47
C LYS A 301 26.56 -16.91 -5.65
N ASP A 302 27.72 -17.56 -5.65
CA ASP A 302 28.74 -17.38 -6.68
C ASP A 302 28.33 -18.12 -7.96
N LYS A 303 28.17 -17.35 -9.06
CA LYS A 303 27.77 -17.88 -10.36
C LYS A 303 28.71 -18.97 -10.87
N SER A 304 30.02 -18.79 -10.70
CA SER A 304 31.01 -19.75 -11.20
C SER A 304 30.88 -21.11 -10.51
N VAL A 305 30.54 -21.11 -9.22
CA VAL A 305 30.29 -22.32 -8.43
C VAL A 305 28.96 -22.97 -8.84
N ILE A 306 27.91 -22.16 -9.03
CA ILE A 306 26.60 -22.65 -9.50
C ILE A 306 26.75 -23.32 -10.87
N ASP A 307 27.45 -22.69 -11.82
CA ASP A 307 27.67 -23.22 -13.16
C ASP A 307 28.38 -24.59 -13.12
N LYS A 308 29.43 -24.72 -12.31
CA LYS A 308 30.14 -26.00 -12.11
C LYS A 308 29.23 -27.09 -11.56
N ILE A 309 28.38 -26.76 -10.57
CA ILE A 309 27.44 -27.70 -9.96
C ILE A 309 26.38 -28.14 -10.98
N LEU A 310 25.78 -27.21 -11.71
CA LEU A 310 24.77 -27.52 -12.72
C LEU A 310 25.35 -28.35 -13.86
N ALA A 311 26.56 -28.04 -14.34
CA ALA A 311 27.26 -28.83 -15.35
C ALA A 311 27.48 -30.29 -14.90
N HIS A 312 27.90 -30.49 -13.65
CA HIS A 312 28.06 -31.82 -13.07
C HIS A 312 26.72 -32.58 -12.97
N ILE A 313 25.64 -31.91 -12.52
CA ILE A 313 24.31 -32.52 -12.42
C ILE A 313 23.78 -32.91 -13.80
N ASN A 314 23.93 -32.04 -14.81
CA ASN A 314 23.52 -32.32 -16.18
C ASN A 314 24.28 -33.53 -16.76
N LYS A 315 25.59 -33.62 -16.52
CA LYS A 315 26.40 -34.77 -16.94
C LYS A 315 25.91 -36.08 -16.29
N LYS A 316 25.46 -36.03 -15.04
CA LYS A 316 24.96 -37.19 -14.30
C LYS A 316 23.53 -37.61 -14.68
N ARG A 317 22.68 -36.66 -15.09
CA ARG A 317 21.29 -36.93 -15.51
C ARG A 317 21.18 -37.50 -16.93
N GLY A 318 22.19 -37.32 -17.79
CA GLY A 318 22.10 -37.72 -19.20
C GLY A 318 21.03 -36.93 -19.97
N ASN A 319 20.66 -37.39 -21.18
CA ASN A 319 19.68 -36.72 -22.06
C ASN A 319 18.22 -36.80 -21.58
N GLN A 320 17.95 -37.19 -20.33
CA GLN A 320 16.60 -37.28 -19.78
C GLN A 320 16.27 -36.03 -18.95
N GLY A 321 15.69 -35.03 -19.62
CA GLY A 321 15.13 -33.82 -19.00
C GLY A 321 15.68 -32.51 -19.56
N GLU A 322 15.04 -31.38 -19.20
CA GLU A 322 15.54 -30.04 -19.53
C GLU A 322 16.92 -29.80 -18.89
N ILE A 323 17.85 -29.27 -19.69
CA ILE A 323 19.20 -28.90 -19.25
C ILE A 323 19.07 -27.77 -18.23
N LEU A 324 19.54 -28.01 -17.00
CA LEU A 324 19.58 -26.99 -15.96
C LEU A 324 20.65 -25.95 -16.32
N LYS A 325 20.25 -24.69 -16.46
CA LYS A 325 21.16 -23.57 -16.75
C LYS A 325 20.98 -22.48 -15.71
N THR A 326 22.05 -21.77 -15.36
CA THR A 326 21.87 -20.51 -14.63
C THR A 326 21.09 -19.55 -15.52
N LEU A 327 20.01 -18.99 -14.99
CA LEU A 327 19.41 -17.82 -15.61
C LEU A 327 20.44 -16.70 -15.57
N SER A 328 20.62 -16.00 -16.68
CA SER A 328 21.36 -14.74 -16.66
C SER A 328 20.70 -13.83 -15.62
N ILE A 329 21.53 -13.04 -14.91
CA ILE A 329 21.00 -11.89 -14.17
C ILE A 329 20.13 -11.14 -15.17
N ARG A 330 18.84 -10.99 -14.86
CA ARG A 330 17.91 -10.29 -15.75
C ARG A 330 18.45 -8.87 -15.88
N GLY A 331 19.14 -8.59 -16.98
CA GLY A 331 19.52 -7.23 -17.33
C GLY A 331 18.25 -6.38 -17.50
N PRO A 332 18.35 -5.04 -17.46
CA PRO A 332 17.27 -4.22 -17.98
C PRO A 332 16.87 -4.79 -19.36
N PRO A 333 15.56 -4.84 -19.70
CA PRO A 333 15.13 -5.35 -20.99
C PRO A 333 15.97 -4.70 -22.08
N GLU A 334 16.58 -5.51 -22.95
CA GLU A 334 17.25 -4.96 -24.13
C GLU A 334 16.20 -4.10 -24.85
N LEU A 335 16.47 -2.79 -24.93
CA LEU A 335 15.72 -1.87 -25.76
C LEU A 335 15.95 -2.35 -27.20
N VAL A 336 15.13 -3.30 -27.66
CA VAL A 336 15.07 -3.66 -29.07
C VAL A 336 14.76 -2.34 -29.78
N SER A 337 15.75 -1.86 -30.51
CA SER A 337 15.69 -0.63 -31.28
C SER A 337 14.68 -0.80 -32.41
N LEU A 338 13.39 -0.66 -32.09
CA LEU A 338 12.32 -0.43 -33.06
C LEU A 338 12.40 0.99 -33.65
N ILE A 339 13.58 1.61 -33.64
CA ILE A 339 13.86 2.95 -34.15
C ILE A 339 15.05 2.87 -35.12
N THR A 340 14.99 2.02 -36.14
CA THR A 340 15.79 2.21 -37.37
C THR A 340 15.09 1.58 -38.57
N SER A 341 14.17 2.31 -39.19
CA SER A 341 14.04 2.40 -40.65
C SER A 341 12.92 3.37 -40.99
N ASN A 342 13.30 4.59 -41.34
CA ASN A 342 12.72 5.39 -42.43
C ASN A 342 13.47 6.72 -42.47
N ARG A 343 14.71 6.66 -42.95
CA ARG A 343 15.32 7.76 -43.69
C ARG A 343 15.27 7.38 -45.16
N THR A 344 14.23 7.84 -45.84
CA THR A 344 14.24 8.12 -47.27
C THR A 344 13.66 9.50 -47.43
N GLY A 345 14.53 10.44 -47.79
CA GLY A 345 14.32 11.87 -47.94
C GLY A 345 15.68 12.45 -48.28
#